data_AF-A0AAV5VA70-F1
#
_entry.id   AF-A0AAV5VA70-F1
#
_cell.length_a   1.000
_cell.length_b   1.000
_cell.length_c   1.000
_cell.angle_alpha   90.00
_cell.angle_beta   90.00
_cell.angle_gamma   90.00
#
_symmetry.space_group_name_H-M   'P 1'
#
loop_
_entity.id
_entity.type
_entity.pdbx_description
1 polymer ?
#
loop_
_entity_poly.entity_id
_entity_poly.type
_entity_poly.pdbx_seq_one_letter_code
_entity_poly.pdbx_strand_id
1 'polypeptide(L)'
;VKSMEERDSTWCQTLSIATESIKRAVDALPASEPDFLYSFIPEEVVDVHDGFNNLLVFATRMDEILFPHDRHRKLMERDPVKVKWLFELLAHRRKMSLGKDKNERLKQVKNRLNSNVWAYNNKRKSAAPPRTLSRGNQGRFTKSHPT
;
A
#
# COMPACT_ATOMS: atom_id res chain seq x y z
N VAL A 1 -40.77 41.60 -5.04
CA VAL A 1 -40.15 40.72 -4.01
C VAL A 1 -41.07 39.53 -3.83
N LYS A 2 -40.66 38.30 -4.10
CA LYS A 2 -41.51 37.11 -3.91
C LYS A 2 -41.91 36.96 -2.45
N SER A 3 -43.13 36.52 -2.18
CA SER A 3 -43.58 36.32 -0.79
C SER A 3 -42.72 35.25 -0.11
N MET A 4 -42.69 35.23 1.22
CA MET A 4 -41.91 34.23 1.96
C MET A 4 -42.41 32.81 1.67
N GLU A 5 -43.72 32.62 1.57
CA GLU A 5 -44.35 31.34 1.25
C GLU A 5 -44.04 30.87 -0.18
N GLU A 6 -43.97 31.78 -1.16
CA GLU A 6 -43.55 31.42 -2.53
C GLU A 6 -42.10 30.95 -2.57
N ARG A 7 -41.22 31.57 -1.77
CA ARG A 7 -39.81 31.15 -1.69
C ARG A 7 -39.68 29.77 -1.04
N ASP A 8 -40.41 29.52 0.04
CA ASP A 8 -40.37 28.24 0.76
C ASP A 8 -40.96 27.10 -0.09
N SER A 9 -42.06 27.35 -0.81
CA SER A 9 -42.62 26.38 -1.75
C SER A 9 -41.65 26.04 -2.89
N THR A 10 -40.92 27.04 -3.40
CA THR A 10 -39.91 26.82 -4.47
C THR A 10 -38.73 25.99 -3.96
N TRP A 11 -38.29 26.24 -2.73
CA TRP A 11 -37.20 25.48 -2.09
C TRP A 11 -37.59 24.02 -1.84
N CYS A 12 -38.80 23.77 -1.31
CA CYS A 12 -39.30 22.42 -1.09
C CYS A 12 -39.38 21.60 -2.39
N GLN A 13 -39.84 22.20 -3.49
CA GLN A 13 -39.85 21.56 -4.79
C GLN A 13 -38.43 21.25 -5.30
N THR A 14 -37.52 22.20 -5.17
CA THR A 14 -36.12 22.03 -5.61
C THR A 14 -35.44 20.91 -4.84
N LEU A 15 -35.65 20.84 -3.52
CA LEU A 15 -35.13 19.76 -2.67
C LEU A 15 -35.75 18.41 -3.03
N SER A 16 -37.04 18.35 -3.31
CA SER A 16 -37.70 17.10 -3.72
C SER A 16 -37.09 16.55 -5.01
N ILE A 17 -36.90 17.41 -6.03
CA ILE A 17 -36.28 17.05 -7.31
C ILE A 17 -34.83 16.60 -7.11
N ALA A 18 -34.06 17.30 -6.29
CA ALA A 18 -32.69 16.93 -5.97
C ALA A 18 -32.64 15.56 -5.26
N THR A 19 -33.56 15.29 -4.34
CA THR A 19 -33.63 14.04 -3.58
C THR A 19 -33.97 12.86 -4.50
N GLU A 20 -34.92 13.02 -5.41
CA GLU A 20 -35.25 12.00 -6.43
C GLU A 20 -34.09 11.75 -7.40
N SER A 21 -33.39 12.80 -7.79
CA SER A 21 -32.22 12.69 -8.67
C SER A 21 -31.07 11.94 -8.00
N ILE A 22 -30.83 12.19 -6.71
CA ILE A 22 -29.83 11.46 -5.91
C ILE A 22 -30.25 10.00 -5.74
N LYS A 23 -31.52 9.71 -5.43
CA LYS A 23 -32.00 8.32 -5.34
C LYS A 23 -31.78 7.55 -6.64
N ARG A 24 -32.18 8.12 -7.78
CA ARG A 24 -31.94 7.51 -9.10
C ARG A 24 -30.46 7.30 -9.38
N ALA A 25 -29.60 8.25 -8.99
CA ALA A 25 -28.16 8.11 -9.15
C ALA A 25 -27.59 6.98 -8.28
N VAL A 26 -28.06 6.84 -7.04
CA VAL A 26 -27.66 5.77 -6.11
C VAL A 26 -28.15 4.40 -6.60
N ASP A 27 -29.40 4.30 -7.06
CA ASP A 27 -29.97 3.05 -7.59
C ASP A 27 -29.25 2.59 -8.88
N ALA A 28 -28.67 3.52 -9.62
CA ALA A 28 -27.88 3.24 -10.82
C ALA A 28 -26.40 2.94 -10.53
N LEU A 29 -25.94 3.05 -9.27
CA LEU A 29 -24.59 2.66 -8.91
C LEU A 29 -24.48 1.12 -9.01
N PRO A 30 -23.37 0.60 -9.56
CA PRO A 30 -23.10 -0.83 -9.48
C PRO A 30 -23.03 -1.25 -8.02
N ALA A 31 -23.48 -2.46 -7.71
CA ALA A 31 -23.32 -3.06 -6.40
C ALA A 31 -21.85 -2.91 -5.94
N SER A 32 -21.65 -2.54 -4.68
CA SER A 32 -20.31 -2.48 -4.10
C SER A 32 -19.59 -3.78 -4.39
N GLU A 33 -18.36 -3.70 -4.94
CA GLU A 33 -17.53 -4.89 -5.09
C GLU A 33 -17.43 -5.58 -3.72
N PRO A 34 -17.51 -6.92 -3.67
CA PRO A 34 -17.40 -7.65 -2.41
C PRO A 34 -16.09 -7.27 -1.71
N ASP A 35 -16.13 -7.18 -0.38
CA ASP A 35 -14.95 -6.90 0.44
C ASP A 35 -13.81 -7.86 0.05
N PHE A 36 -12.60 -7.31 -0.08
CA PHE A 36 -11.44 -8.08 -0.46
C PHE A 36 -11.16 -9.18 0.57
N LEU A 37 -11.10 -10.43 0.11
CA LEU A 37 -10.88 -11.58 0.99
C LEU A 37 -9.41 -11.65 1.43
N TYR A 38 -9.18 -11.50 2.74
CA TYR A 38 -7.87 -11.62 3.37
C TYR A 38 -7.39 -13.08 3.54
N SER A 39 -7.56 -13.93 2.53
CA SER A 39 -7.38 -15.39 2.65
C SER A 39 -5.97 -15.85 3.01
N PHE A 40 -4.93 -15.03 2.79
CA PHE A 40 -3.53 -15.41 3.01
C PHE A 40 -2.85 -14.72 4.20
N ILE A 41 -3.51 -13.73 4.81
CA ILE A 41 -2.98 -13.00 5.97
C ILE A 41 -4.13 -12.62 6.90
N PRO A 42 -3.92 -12.57 8.24
CA PRO A 42 -4.95 -12.06 9.14
C PRO A 42 -5.30 -10.61 8.79
N GLU A 43 -6.58 -10.26 8.82
CA GLU A 43 -7.10 -8.91 8.50
C GLU A 43 -6.46 -7.82 9.38
N GLU A 44 -6.21 -8.15 10.65
CA GLU A 44 -5.48 -7.32 11.63
C GLU A 44 -4.09 -6.88 11.15
N VAL A 45 -3.42 -7.69 10.34
CA VAL A 45 -2.09 -7.38 9.78
C VAL A 45 -2.20 -6.29 8.72
N VAL A 46 -3.33 -6.22 8.01
CA VAL A 46 -3.55 -5.20 6.97
C VAL A 46 -3.86 -3.85 7.59
N ASP A 47 -4.68 -3.81 8.64
CA ASP A 47 -5.03 -2.59 9.37
C ASP A 47 -3.82 -1.93 10.04
N VAL A 48 -2.91 -2.72 10.64
CA VAL A 48 -1.66 -2.20 11.21
C VAL A 48 -0.74 -1.61 10.12
N HIS A 49 -0.86 -2.11 8.89
CA HIS A 49 -0.08 -1.64 7.75
C HIS A 49 -0.77 -0.52 6.95
N ASP A 50 -2.00 -0.15 7.28
CA ASP A 50 -2.69 0.98 6.66
C ASP A 50 -2.08 2.34 7.05
N GLY A 51 -1.31 2.39 8.13
CA GLY A 51 -0.46 3.54 8.49
C GLY A 51 0.69 3.83 7.51
N PHE A 52 0.99 2.93 6.56
CA PHE A 52 2.03 3.17 5.56
C PHE A 52 1.46 3.87 4.32
N ASN A 53 1.63 5.19 4.23
CA ASN A 53 1.23 6.01 3.06
C ASN A 53 1.90 5.58 1.73
N ASN A 54 3.04 4.88 1.80
CA ASN A 54 3.79 4.46 0.62
C ASN A 54 3.45 3.02 0.19
N LEU A 55 2.88 2.89 -1.01
CA LEU A 55 2.50 1.62 -1.64
C LEU A 55 3.68 0.64 -1.75
N LEU A 56 4.89 1.10 -2.07
CA LEU A 56 6.05 0.23 -2.26
C LEU A 56 6.54 -0.36 -0.94
N VAL A 57 6.43 0.40 0.15
CA VAL A 57 6.78 -0.06 1.50
C VAL A 57 5.77 -1.12 1.94
N PHE A 58 4.48 -0.85 1.75
CA PHE A 58 3.41 -1.79 2.03
C PHE A 58 3.57 -3.09 1.22
N ALA A 59 3.79 -2.99 -0.10
CA ALA A 59 4.02 -4.15 -0.96
C ALA A 59 5.23 -4.96 -0.50
N THR A 60 6.30 -4.30 -0.07
CA THR A 60 7.48 -4.99 0.47
C THR A 60 7.12 -5.75 1.75
N ARG A 61 6.38 -5.16 2.69
CA ARG A 61 5.97 -5.84 3.93
C ARG A 61 5.08 -7.05 3.67
N MET A 62 4.10 -6.90 2.78
CA MET A 62 3.23 -8.02 2.39
C MET A 62 4.02 -9.13 1.71
N ASP A 63 5.02 -8.80 0.90
CA ASP A 63 5.96 -9.77 0.32
C ASP A 63 6.72 -10.57 1.41
N GLU A 64 7.12 -9.91 2.51
CA GLU A 64 7.81 -10.56 3.62
C GLU A 64 6.93 -11.59 4.33
N ILE A 65 5.63 -11.32 4.42
CA ILE A 65 4.65 -12.14 5.15
C ILE A 65 4.16 -13.29 4.29
N LEU A 66 3.85 -13.04 3.01
CA LEU A 66 3.38 -14.06 2.07
C LEU A 66 4.47 -15.06 1.67
N PHE A 67 5.72 -14.61 1.57
CA PHE A 67 6.82 -15.40 1.00
C PHE A 67 8.04 -15.50 1.93
N PRO A 68 7.89 -15.90 3.20
CA PRO A 68 8.99 -15.86 4.18
C PRO A 68 10.20 -16.69 3.73
N HIS A 69 9.97 -17.79 3.02
CA HIS A 69 11.02 -18.69 2.52
C HIS A 69 11.43 -18.44 1.07
N ASP A 70 10.60 -17.75 0.27
CA ASP A 70 10.80 -17.60 -1.18
C ASP A 70 11.34 -16.21 -1.59
N ARG A 71 11.75 -15.37 -0.64
CA ARG A 71 12.26 -14.01 -0.93
C ARG A 71 13.53 -13.98 -1.77
N HIS A 72 14.23 -15.10 -1.86
CA HIS A 72 15.41 -15.28 -2.71
C HIS A 72 15.06 -15.54 -4.18
N ARG A 73 13.80 -15.83 -4.48
CA ARG A 73 13.27 -16.14 -5.80
C ARG A 73 12.57 -14.94 -6.41
N LYS A 74 12.61 -14.83 -7.74
CA LYS A 74 11.83 -13.81 -8.46
C LYS A 74 10.34 -14.09 -8.31
N LEU A 75 9.50 -13.07 -8.41
CA LEU A 75 8.04 -13.23 -8.28
C LEU A 75 7.45 -14.28 -9.23
N MET A 76 8.03 -14.46 -10.42
CA MET A 76 7.58 -15.42 -11.44
C MET A 76 7.85 -16.89 -11.04
N GLU A 77 8.72 -17.11 -10.05
CA GLU A 77 9.16 -18.44 -9.56
C GLU A 77 8.47 -18.82 -8.24
N ARG A 78 7.58 -17.95 -7.75
CA ARG A 78 6.83 -18.14 -6.49
C ARG A 78 5.45 -18.69 -6.79
N ASP A 79 4.73 -19.07 -5.74
CA ASP A 79 3.34 -19.52 -5.82
C ASP A 79 2.47 -18.50 -6.58
N PRO A 80 1.96 -18.86 -7.78
CA PRO A 80 1.23 -17.93 -8.64
C PRO A 80 -0.09 -17.47 -8.01
N VAL A 81 -0.70 -18.28 -7.14
CA VAL A 81 -1.96 -17.92 -6.47
C VAL A 81 -1.70 -16.80 -5.47
N LYS A 82 -0.66 -16.94 -4.64
CA LYS A 82 -0.24 -15.93 -3.67
C LYS A 82 0.25 -14.64 -4.35
N VAL A 83 0.97 -14.77 -5.47
CA VAL A 83 1.43 -13.62 -6.25
C VAL A 83 0.24 -12.86 -6.83
N LYS A 84 -0.72 -13.56 -7.44
CA LYS A 84 -1.96 -12.96 -7.95
C LYS A 84 -2.71 -12.22 -6.82
N TRP A 85 -2.88 -12.88 -5.68
CA TRP A 85 -3.56 -12.32 -4.53
C TRP A 85 -2.87 -11.06 -3.99
N LEU A 86 -1.53 -11.04 -3.90
CA LEU A 86 -0.77 -9.85 -3.49
C LEU A 86 -1.06 -8.65 -4.41
N PHE A 87 -1.13 -8.88 -5.74
CA PHE A 87 -1.45 -7.81 -6.68
C PHE A 87 -2.90 -7.32 -6.58
N GLU A 88 -3.85 -8.21 -6.29
CA GLU A 88 -5.24 -7.86 -6.04
C GLU A 88 -5.39 -7.04 -4.75
N LEU A 89 -4.70 -7.43 -3.66
CA LEU A 89 -4.64 -6.66 -2.41
C LEU A 89 -4.12 -5.22 -2.65
N LEU A 90 -3.04 -5.09 -3.41
CA LEU A 90 -2.44 -3.79 -3.71
C LEU A 90 -3.34 -2.90 -4.57
N ALA A 91 -4.10 -3.50 -5.48
CA ALA A 91 -5.08 -2.80 -6.29
C ALA A 91 -6.27 -2.33 -5.44
N HIS A 92 -6.76 -3.21 -4.55
CA HIS A 92 -7.85 -2.94 -3.61
C HIS A 92 -7.50 -1.79 -2.65
N ARG A 93 -6.37 -1.88 -1.93
CA ARG A 93 -5.96 -0.91 -0.90
C ARG A 93 -5.94 0.54 -1.40
N ARG A 94 -5.42 0.77 -2.60
CA ARG A 94 -5.25 2.14 -3.10
C ARG A 94 -6.48 2.64 -3.86
N LYS A 95 -7.59 1.87 -3.85
CA LYS A 95 -8.76 2.03 -4.73
C LYS A 95 -8.29 2.42 -6.13
N MET A 96 -7.28 1.70 -6.65
CA MET A 96 -6.58 2.15 -7.86
C MET A 96 -7.60 2.24 -8.99
N SER A 97 -7.93 3.47 -9.39
CA SER A 97 -8.90 3.72 -10.43
C SER A 97 -8.43 3.06 -11.73
N LEU A 98 -9.40 2.55 -12.48
CA LEU A 98 -9.20 2.02 -13.83
C LEU A 98 -8.38 3.02 -14.67
N GLY A 99 -7.32 2.55 -15.36
CA GLY A 99 -6.51 3.40 -16.24
C GLY A 99 -5.03 3.01 -16.40
N LYS A 100 -4.27 3.82 -17.15
CA LYS A 100 -2.82 3.63 -17.43
C LYS A 100 -1.97 3.66 -16.15
N ASP A 101 -2.36 4.45 -15.16
CA ASP A 101 -1.66 4.61 -13.88
C ASP A 101 -1.61 3.32 -13.05
N LYS A 102 -2.65 2.49 -13.13
CA LYS A 102 -2.68 1.18 -12.45
C LYS A 102 -1.55 0.29 -12.96
N ASN A 103 -1.44 0.15 -14.27
CA ASN A 103 -0.45 -0.71 -14.89
C ASN A 103 0.98 -0.23 -14.60
N GLU A 104 1.20 1.08 -14.64
CA GLU A 104 2.51 1.66 -14.35
C GLU A 104 2.92 1.48 -12.88
N ARG A 105 2.00 1.72 -11.93
CA ARG A 105 2.27 1.51 -10.50
C ARG A 105 2.51 0.04 -10.16
N LEU A 106 1.71 -0.88 -10.72
CA LEU A 106 1.93 -2.31 -10.51
C LEU A 106 3.25 -2.78 -11.12
N LYS A 107 3.67 -2.19 -12.25
CA LYS A 107 5.00 -2.42 -12.83
C LYS A 107 6.12 -1.92 -11.90
N GLN A 108 5.97 -0.74 -11.30
CA GLN A 108 6.92 -0.21 -10.31
C GLN A 108 7.02 -1.13 -9.08
N VAL A 109 5.88 -1.63 -8.57
CA VAL A 109 5.85 -2.63 -7.50
C VAL A 109 6.61 -3.90 -7.90
N LYS A 110 6.28 -4.47 -9.06
CA LYS A 110 6.93 -5.69 -9.57
C LYS A 110 8.45 -5.51 -9.67
N ASN A 111 8.89 -4.37 -10.20
CA ASN A 111 10.31 -4.04 -10.29
C ASN A 111 10.95 -3.94 -8.90
N ARG A 112 10.30 -3.23 -7.96
CA ARG A 112 10.79 -3.09 -6.59
C ARG A 112 10.95 -4.44 -5.87
N LEU A 113 9.93 -5.30 -5.94
CA LEU A 113 9.96 -6.61 -5.31
C LEU A 113 11.05 -7.51 -5.91
N ASN A 114 11.21 -7.51 -7.24
CA ASN A 114 12.31 -8.24 -7.87
C ASN A 114 13.70 -7.64 -7.58
N SER A 115 13.82 -6.31 -7.44
CA SER A 115 15.07 -5.68 -6.99
C SER A 115 15.41 -6.04 -5.54
N ASN A 116 14.41 -6.22 -4.68
CA ASN A 116 14.62 -6.69 -3.31
C ASN A 116 15.20 -8.10 -3.27
N VAL A 117 14.88 -8.97 -4.25
CA VAL A 117 15.50 -10.30 -4.40
C VAL A 117 17.01 -10.18 -4.59
N TRP A 118 17.45 -9.26 -5.45
CA TRP A 118 18.88 -9.00 -5.66
C TRP A 118 19.55 -8.50 -4.39
N ALA A 119 18.91 -7.58 -3.65
CA ALA A 119 19.41 -7.10 -2.37
C ALA A 119 19.48 -8.22 -1.32
N TYR A 120 18.47 -9.08 -1.26
CA TYR A 120 18.41 -10.23 -0.36
C TYR A 120 19.54 -11.25 -0.66
N ASN A 121 19.74 -11.56 -1.93
CA ASN A 121 20.76 -12.51 -2.38
C ASN A 121 22.19 -11.96 -2.20
N ASN A 122 22.43 -10.66 -2.39
CA ASN A 122 23.75 -10.08 -2.19
C ASN A 122 24.09 -9.79 -0.73
N LYS A 123 23.10 -9.47 0.13
CA LYS A 123 23.33 -9.39 1.58
C LYS A 123 23.82 -10.72 2.18
N ARG A 124 23.40 -11.87 1.61
CA ARG A 124 23.91 -13.19 1.99
C ARG A 124 25.36 -13.43 1.55
N LYS A 125 25.79 -12.87 0.42
CA LYS A 125 27.18 -12.99 -0.08
C LYS A 125 28.16 -12.11 0.70
N SER A 126 27.69 -11.01 1.30
CA SER A 126 28.50 -10.08 2.09
C SER A 126 28.58 -10.42 3.58
N ALA A 127 28.05 -11.56 4.02
CA ALA A 127 28.29 -12.07 5.37
C ALA A 127 29.74 -12.57 5.47
N ALA A 128 30.68 -11.61 5.55
CA ALA A 128 32.00 -11.88 6.08
C ALA A 128 31.85 -12.59 7.45
N PRO A 129 32.75 -13.52 7.81
CA PRO A 129 32.72 -14.13 9.13
C PRO A 129 32.67 -13.02 10.19
N PRO A 130 31.96 -13.24 11.31
CA PRO A 130 31.77 -12.21 12.32
C PRO A 130 33.14 -11.62 12.66
N ARG A 131 33.34 -10.34 12.32
CA ARG A 131 34.55 -9.62 12.74
C ARG A 131 34.60 -9.77 14.24
N THR A 132 35.59 -10.52 14.73
CA THR A 132 35.92 -10.53 16.15
C THR A 132 36.03 -9.07 16.56
N LEU A 133 35.21 -8.67 17.53
CA LEU A 133 35.23 -7.32 18.07
C LEU A 133 36.64 -7.08 18.61
N SER A 134 37.46 -6.35 17.85
CA SER A 134 38.75 -5.89 18.34
C SER A 134 38.46 -4.92 19.47
N ARG A 135 38.78 -5.38 20.68
CA ARG A 135 38.69 -4.67 21.94
C ARG A 135 39.72 -3.53 21.91
N GLY A 136 39.34 -2.41 21.30
CA GLY A 136 40.18 -1.23 21.11
C GLY A 136 39.36 0.04 21.32
N ASN A 137 38.89 0.20 22.56
CA ASN A 137 38.42 1.47 23.09
C ASN A 137 39.55 2.51 23.03
N GLN A 138 39.18 3.79 22.90
CA GLN A 138 39.93 5.06 23.06
C GLN A 138 39.67 5.92 21.81
N GLY A 139 38.69 6.81 21.78
CA GLY A 139 38.43 7.83 22.80
C GLY A 139 38.95 9.16 22.27
N ARG A 140 38.10 9.84 21.48
CA ARG A 140 38.27 11.21 21.00
C ARG A 140 38.42 12.18 22.18
N PHE A 141 39.51 12.95 22.24
CA PHE A 141 39.55 14.22 22.97
C PHE A 141 40.39 15.24 22.22
N THR A 142 39.69 16.20 21.59
CA THR A 142 40.23 17.50 21.20
C THR A 142 40.44 18.33 22.47
N LYS A 143 41.66 18.82 22.71
CA LYS A 143 41.90 19.94 23.64
C LYS A 143 42.73 21.01 22.94
N SER A 144 42.24 22.23 23.13
CA SER A 144 42.70 23.56 22.76
C SER A 144 44.12 23.91 23.22
N HIS A 145 44.75 24.83 22.47
CA HIS A 145 45.94 25.70 22.68
C HIS A 145 46.83 25.58 23.94
N PRO A 146 48.12 25.92 23.80
CA PRO A 146 48.55 27.23 24.33
C PRO A 146 49.60 28.00 23.48
N THR A 147 49.51 29.33 23.63
CA THR A 147 50.51 30.44 23.55
C THR A 147 51.69 30.35 22.59
#